data_AF-A0A7I7Q8L2-F1
#
_entry.id   AF-A0A7I7Q8L2-F1
#
_cell.length_a   1.000
_cell.length_b   1.000
_cell.length_c   1.000
_cell.angle_alpha   90.00
_cell.angle_beta   90.00
_cell.angle_gamma   90.00
#
_symmetry.space_group_name_H-M   'P 1'
#
loop_
_entity.id
_entity.type
_entity.pdbx_description
1 polymer ?
#
loop_
_entity_poly.entity_id
_entity_poly.type
_entity_poly.pdbx_seq_one_letter_code
_entity_poly.pdbx_strand_id
1 'polypeptide(L)'
;MTNETYTTNAERDRLLSRPLAEFFRSSWLDGTGVAFDDPRVSLLGADLSGLPPTAVFWGADELLAGEDAEFARRIEAAGNDVLVREVEGGQHSFIVAAGWVPEVDDAIAEIGDWLRKKLGN
;
A
#
# COMPACT_ATOMS: atom_id res chain seq x y z
N MET A 1 8.10 -3.28 -8.51
CA MET A 1 9.49 -3.29 -7.96
C MET A 1 10.49 -2.41 -8.71
N THR A 2 10.02 -1.41 -9.48
CA THR A 2 10.87 -0.45 -10.19
C THR A 2 10.90 0.93 -9.51
N ASN A 3 10.00 1.16 -8.55
CA ASN A 3 9.93 2.40 -7.80
C ASN A 3 11.20 2.67 -6.99
N GLU A 4 11.58 3.94 -6.86
CA GLU A 4 12.80 4.38 -6.17
C GLU A 4 12.80 4.03 -4.68
N THR A 5 11.62 3.89 -4.03
CA THR A 5 11.54 3.54 -2.59
C THR A 5 12.10 2.17 -2.27
N TYR A 6 12.15 1.26 -3.25
CA TYR A 6 12.86 0.00 -3.07
C TYR A 6 14.38 0.16 -2.89
N THR A 7 14.93 1.33 -3.20
CA THR A 7 16.34 1.69 -2.99
C THR A 7 16.47 2.67 -1.83
N THR A 8 15.67 3.74 -1.81
CA THR A 8 15.80 4.79 -0.79
C THR A 8 15.32 4.36 0.60
N ASN A 9 14.34 3.44 0.68
CA ASN A 9 13.86 2.88 1.94
C ASN A 9 14.47 1.50 2.27
N ALA A 10 15.38 0.97 1.44
CA ALA A 10 15.92 -0.38 1.61
C ALA A 10 16.57 -0.62 2.98
N GLU A 11 17.23 0.39 3.55
CA GLU A 11 17.87 0.33 4.88
C GLU A 11 16.95 0.83 6.01
N ARG A 12 15.81 1.42 5.67
CA ARG A 12 14.83 1.99 6.61
C ARG A 12 13.77 0.96 6.98
N ASP A 13 13.30 0.20 6.00
CA ASP A 13 12.32 -0.86 6.21
C ASP A 13 12.96 -2.03 6.97
N ARG A 14 12.49 -2.27 8.18
CA ARG A 14 12.98 -3.33 9.08
C ARG A 14 12.19 -4.63 8.95
N LEU A 15 11.10 -4.63 8.19
CA LEU A 15 10.16 -5.76 8.10
C LEU A 15 10.13 -6.38 6.69
N LEU A 16 10.21 -5.56 5.64
CA LEU A 16 10.25 -6.02 4.26
C LEU A 16 11.57 -5.62 3.58
N SER A 17 12.14 -6.54 2.81
CA SER A 17 13.32 -6.30 1.99
C SER A 17 13.04 -6.63 0.53
N ARG A 18 13.81 -6.05 -0.39
CA ARG A 18 13.69 -6.34 -1.82
C ARG A 18 13.79 -7.85 -2.12
N PRO A 19 14.77 -8.60 -1.61
CA PRO A 19 14.84 -10.05 -1.86
C PRO A 19 13.61 -10.81 -1.36
N LEU A 20 13.05 -10.41 -0.22
CA LEU A 20 11.84 -11.05 0.33
C LEU A 20 10.60 -10.75 -0.54
N ALA A 21 10.44 -9.50 -0.99
CA ALA A 21 9.36 -9.14 -1.92
C ALA A 21 9.51 -9.84 -3.29
N GLU A 22 10.74 -9.98 -3.80
CA GLU A 22 11.03 -10.73 -5.03
C GLU A 22 10.71 -12.22 -4.88
N PHE A 23 11.03 -12.79 -3.70
CA PHE A 23 10.68 -14.16 -3.35
C PHE A 23 9.17 -14.39 -3.33
N PHE A 24 8.38 -13.50 -2.71
CA PHE A 24 6.92 -13.61 -2.71
C PHE A 24 6.34 -13.52 -4.13
N ARG A 25 6.83 -12.59 -4.94
CA ARG A 25 6.41 -12.46 -6.35
C ARG A 25 6.71 -13.74 -7.14
N SER A 26 7.93 -14.26 -7.05
CA SER A 26 8.35 -15.50 -7.72
C SER A 26 7.48 -16.69 -7.28
N SER A 27 7.28 -16.83 -5.97
CA SER A 27 6.45 -17.91 -5.39
C SER A 27 5.00 -17.86 -5.89
N TRP A 28 4.48 -16.67 -6.20
CA TRP A 28 3.13 -16.50 -6.71
C TRP A 28 3.02 -16.72 -8.24
N LEU A 29 3.98 -16.21 -9.01
CA LEU A 29 3.84 -16.08 -10.47
C LEU A 29 4.60 -17.13 -11.28
N ASP A 30 5.66 -17.73 -10.74
CA ASP A 30 6.52 -18.61 -11.53
C ASP A 30 5.75 -19.86 -12.00
N GLY A 31 5.91 -20.20 -13.28
CA GLY A 31 5.21 -21.32 -13.92
C GLY A 31 3.76 -21.04 -14.32
N THR A 32 3.20 -19.88 -13.96
CA THR A 32 1.81 -19.52 -14.34
C THR A 32 1.68 -18.94 -15.75
N GLY A 33 2.78 -18.39 -16.30
CA GLY A 33 2.77 -17.64 -17.56
C GLY A 33 2.19 -16.23 -17.46
N VAL A 34 1.80 -15.77 -16.26
CA VAL A 34 1.32 -14.41 -15.99
C VAL A 34 2.51 -13.50 -15.71
N ALA A 35 2.59 -12.36 -16.40
CA ALA A 35 3.64 -11.38 -16.20
C ALA A 35 3.43 -10.58 -14.90
N PHE A 36 4.51 -10.11 -14.27
CA PHE A 36 4.42 -9.39 -13.00
C PHE A 36 3.77 -8.00 -13.12
N ASP A 37 3.74 -7.45 -14.33
CA ASP A 37 3.13 -6.17 -14.69
C ASP A 37 1.71 -6.34 -15.28
N ASP A 38 1.18 -7.57 -15.30
CA ASP A 38 -0.22 -7.82 -15.66
C ASP A 38 -1.15 -7.02 -14.73
N PRO A 39 -2.17 -6.30 -15.25
CA PRO A 39 -3.10 -5.52 -14.43
C PRO A 39 -3.84 -6.29 -13.33
N ARG A 40 -3.93 -7.62 -13.45
CA ARG A 40 -4.51 -8.50 -12.42
C ARG A 40 -3.55 -8.77 -11.25
N VAL A 41 -2.27 -8.46 -11.44
CA VAL A 41 -1.17 -8.63 -10.47
C VAL A 41 -0.73 -7.29 -9.92
N SER A 42 -0.52 -6.29 -10.79
CA SER A 42 -0.08 -4.95 -10.42
C SER A 42 -1.15 -3.91 -10.77
N LEU A 43 -1.80 -3.36 -9.75
CA LEU A 43 -2.79 -2.29 -9.92
C LEU A 43 -2.18 -1.00 -10.50
N LEU A 44 -0.85 -0.86 -10.48
CA LEU A 44 -0.14 0.25 -11.11
C LEU A 44 -0.28 0.27 -12.64
N GLY A 45 -0.61 -0.88 -13.26
CA GLY A 45 -0.93 -0.99 -14.68
C GLY A 45 -2.43 -1.05 -15.00
N ALA A 46 -3.29 -1.08 -13.99
CA ALA A 46 -4.73 -1.27 -14.17
C ALA A 46 -5.48 0.04 -14.49
N ASP A 47 -6.66 -0.10 -15.11
CA ASP A 47 -7.70 0.94 -15.11
C ASP A 47 -8.31 1.00 -13.71
N LEU A 48 -8.23 2.17 -13.07
CA LEU A 48 -8.70 2.41 -11.71
C LEU A 48 -10.02 3.18 -11.68
N SER A 49 -10.68 3.39 -12.82
CA SER A 49 -11.97 4.09 -12.87
C SER A 49 -13.10 3.24 -12.28
N GLY A 50 -14.05 3.90 -11.60
CA GLY A 50 -15.25 3.27 -11.07
C GLY A 50 -15.02 2.36 -9.86
N LEU A 51 -13.89 2.48 -9.18
CA LEU A 51 -13.65 1.78 -7.92
C LEU A 51 -14.57 2.32 -6.83
N PRO A 52 -14.95 1.48 -5.83
CA PRO A 52 -15.67 1.96 -4.67
C PRO A 52 -14.83 3.00 -3.90
N PRO A 53 -15.44 3.77 -2.97
CA PRO A 53 -14.66 4.58 -2.03
C PRO A 53 -13.53 3.74 -1.44
N THR A 54 -12.30 4.23 -1.52
CA THR A 54 -11.10 3.47 -1.21
C THR A 54 -10.25 4.24 -0.22
N ALA A 55 -9.73 3.57 0.80
CA ALA A 55 -8.81 4.15 1.74
C ALA A 55 -7.43 3.49 1.57
N VAL A 56 -6.38 4.29 1.38
CA VAL A 56 -5.01 3.84 1.15
C VAL A 56 -4.14 4.33 2.30
N PHE A 57 -3.61 3.39 3.07
CA PHE A 57 -2.75 3.65 4.23
C PHE A 57 -1.44 2.90 4.04
N TRP A 58 -0.31 3.55 4.28
CA TRP A 58 1.03 2.93 4.20
C TRP A 58 2.00 3.60 5.18
N GLY A 59 3.11 2.92 5.46
CA GLY A 59 4.20 3.46 6.27
C GLY A 59 5.21 4.23 5.43
N ALA A 60 5.61 5.43 5.84
CA ALA A 60 6.55 6.26 5.08
C ALA A 60 7.95 5.62 4.89
N ASP A 61 8.34 4.75 5.84
CA ASP A 61 9.65 4.11 5.86
C ASP A 61 9.64 2.71 5.21
N GLU A 62 8.51 2.30 4.63
CA GLU A 62 8.38 0.99 4.00
C GLU A 62 8.89 0.95 2.55
N LEU A 63 9.31 -0.23 2.11
CA LEU A 63 9.85 -0.47 0.78
C LEU A 63 8.85 -0.12 -0.34
N LEU A 64 7.56 -0.38 -0.09
CA LEU A 64 6.45 -0.21 -1.03
C LEU A 64 5.89 1.22 -1.06
N ALA A 65 6.33 2.12 -0.17
CA ALA A 65 5.73 3.44 0.01
C ALA A 65 5.55 4.24 -1.28
N GLY A 66 6.50 4.15 -2.21
CA GLY A 66 6.41 4.86 -3.48
C GLY A 66 5.38 4.26 -4.44
N GLU A 67 5.18 2.94 -4.41
CA GLU A 67 4.12 2.27 -5.17
C GLU A 67 2.74 2.57 -4.54
N ASP A 68 2.65 2.66 -3.21
CA ASP A 68 1.42 3.07 -2.50
C ASP A 68 1.03 4.51 -2.81
N ALA A 69 1.99 5.43 -2.76
CA ALA A 69 1.79 6.84 -3.12
C ALA A 69 1.41 7.01 -4.60
N GLU A 70 2.02 6.23 -5.50
CA GLU A 70 1.64 6.22 -6.90
C GLU A 70 0.22 5.68 -7.13
N PHE A 71 -0.13 4.58 -6.46
CA PHE A 71 -1.48 4.04 -6.51
C PHE A 71 -2.51 5.06 -6.02
N ALA A 72 -2.29 5.66 -4.84
CA ALA A 72 -3.14 6.70 -4.25
C ALA A 72 -3.39 7.87 -5.22
N ARG A 73 -2.33 8.40 -5.84
CA ARG A 73 -2.43 9.47 -6.84
C ARG A 73 -3.22 9.03 -8.08
N ARG A 74 -3.03 7.80 -8.57
CA ARG A 74 -3.72 7.30 -9.76
C ARG A 74 -5.22 7.05 -9.50
N ILE A 75 -5.57 6.52 -8.34
CA ILE A 75 -6.98 6.29 -7.98
C ILE A 75 -7.73 7.63 -7.79
N GLU A 76 -7.10 8.64 -7.20
CA GLU A 76 -7.66 10.00 -7.11
C GLU A 76 -7.80 10.65 -8.50
N ALA A 77 -6.76 10.56 -9.34
CA ALA A 77 -6.79 11.10 -10.70
C ALA A 77 -7.84 10.43 -11.61
N ALA A 78 -8.21 9.19 -11.31
CA ALA A 78 -9.30 8.47 -11.97
C ALA A 78 -10.71 8.93 -11.50
N GLY A 79 -10.79 9.88 -10.57
CA GLY A 79 -12.04 10.50 -10.11
C GLY A 79 -12.75 9.75 -9.00
N ASN A 80 -12.08 8.82 -8.31
CA ASN A 80 -12.68 8.07 -7.21
C ASN A 80 -12.67 8.88 -5.90
N ASP A 81 -13.50 8.46 -4.94
CA ASP A 81 -13.51 8.94 -3.57
C ASP A 81 -12.44 8.23 -2.76
N VAL A 82 -11.40 8.96 -2.35
CA VAL A 82 -10.18 8.37 -1.80
C VAL A 82 -9.82 9.04 -0.47
N LEU A 83 -9.55 8.24 0.55
CA LEU A 83 -8.82 8.67 1.74
C LEU A 83 -7.38 8.18 1.62
N VAL A 84 -6.42 9.09 1.79
CA VAL A 84 -4.98 8.81 1.66
C VAL A 84 -4.31 9.14 2.98
N ARG A 85 -3.56 8.19 3.55
CA ARG A 85 -2.83 8.39 4.78
C ARG A 85 -1.46 7.70 4.76
N GLU A 86 -0.43 8.51 4.61
CA GLU A 86 0.93 8.11 4.96
C GLU A 86 1.13 8.23 6.47
N VAL A 87 1.68 7.18 7.08
CA VAL A 87 2.06 7.15 8.50
C VAL A 87 3.56 7.43 8.61
N GLU A 88 3.91 8.61 9.13
CA GLU A 88 5.30 9.03 9.31
C GLU A 88 6.09 8.02 10.15
N GLY A 89 7.27 7.60 9.66
CA GLY A 89 8.11 6.58 10.31
C GLY A 89 7.52 5.15 10.30
N GLY A 90 6.30 4.97 9.77
CA GLY A 90 5.64 3.67 9.67
C GLY A 90 6.45 2.67 8.84
N GLN A 91 6.55 1.44 9.34
CA GLN A 91 7.22 0.32 8.68
C GLN A 91 6.25 -0.45 7.79
N HIS A 92 6.75 -1.42 7.00
CA HIS A 92 5.88 -2.33 6.26
C HIS A 92 4.89 -3.02 7.19
N SER A 93 3.61 -3.04 6.80
CA SER A 93 2.54 -3.54 7.68
C SER A 93 2.46 -2.82 9.03
N PHE A 94 2.60 -1.48 9.05
CA PHE A 94 2.65 -0.66 10.28
C PHE A 94 1.59 -1.01 11.36
N ILE A 95 0.42 -1.51 10.93
CA ILE A 95 -0.69 -1.98 11.78
C ILE A 95 -0.24 -3.00 12.84
N VAL A 96 0.81 -3.79 12.59
CA VAL A 96 1.33 -4.78 13.57
C VAL A 96 1.81 -4.16 14.88
N ALA A 97 2.06 -2.84 14.91
CA ALA A 97 2.46 -2.09 16.09
C ALA A 97 1.28 -1.45 16.86
N ALA A 98 0.04 -1.85 16.56
CA ALA A 98 -1.15 -1.42 17.29
C ALA A 98 -1.01 -1.65 18.80
N GLY A 99 -1.43 -0.66 19.60
CA GLY A 99 -1.31 -0.60 21.04
C GLY A 99 0.09 -0.28 21.56
N TRP A 100 1.10 -0.22 20.70
CA TRP A 100 2.49 0.08 21.07
C TRP A 100 2.98 1.41 20.49
N VAL A 101 2.46 1.80 19.31
CA VAL A 101 2.81 3.05 18.63
C VAL A 101 1.54 3.91 18.47
N PRO A 102 1.45 5.09 19.11
CA PRO A 102 0.25 5.93 19.07
C PRO A 102 -0.22 6.29 17.66
N GLU A 103 0.71 6.59 16.75
CA GLU A 103 0.42 6.94 15.35
C GLU A 103 -0.28 5.80 14.60
N VAL A 104 0.01 4.55 14.98
CA VAL A 104 -0.65 3.36 14.44
C VAL A 104 -2.07 3.22 14.98
N ASP A 105 -2.26 3.48 16.27
CA ASP A 105 -3.59 3.47 16.88
C ASP A 105 -4.49 4.58 16.30
N ASP A 106 -3.93 5.77 16.06
CA ASP A 106 -4.63 6.87 15.40
C ASP A 106 -5.04 6.49 13.96
N ALA A 107 -4.13 5.87 13.19
CA ALA A 107 -4.43 5.40 11.84
C ALA A 107 -5.54 4.32 11.84
N ILE A 108 -5.52 3.39 12.80
CA ILE A 108 -6.57 2.36 12.95
C ILE A 108 -7.91 3.00 13.34
N ALA A 109 -7.90 3.99 14.23
CA ALA A 109 -9.11 4.73 14.60
C ALA A 109 -9.69 5.48 13.38
N GLU A 110 -8.84 6.12 12.57
CA GLU A 110 -9.21 6.80 11.33
C GLU A 110 -9.82 5.83 10.31
N ILE A 111 -9.22 4.64 10.12
CA ILE A 111 -9.78 3.56 9.29
C ILE A 111 -11.20 3.20 9.78
N GLY A 112 -11.37 3.03 11.11
CA GLY A 112 -12.66 2.71 11.70
C GLY A 112 -13.72 3.79 11.49
N ASP A 113 -13.35 5.06 11.64
CA ASP A 113 -14.24 6.19 11.39
C ASP A 113 -14.62 6.33 9.92
N TRP A 114 -13.66 6.13 9.03
CA TRP A 114 -13.90 6.15 7.59
C TRP A 114 -14.86 5.03 7.18
N LEU A 115 -14.64 3.81 7.64
CA LEU A 115 -15.54 2.68 7.38
C LEU A 115 -16.96 2.97 7.89
N ARG A 116 -17.11 3.52 9.10
CA ARG A 116 -18.43 3.92 9.62
C ARG A 116 -19.13 4.94 8.73
N LYS A 117 -18.40 5.92 8.18
CA LYS A 117 -18.96 6.93 7.27
C LYS A 117 -19.34 6.37 5.90
N LYS A 118 -18.62 5.37 5.40
CA LYS A 118 -18.89 4.77 4.08
C LYS A 118 -19.93 3.65 4.10
N LEU A 119 -20.01 2.90 5.22
CA LEU A 119 -20.87 1.72 5.36
C LEU A 119 -22.09 1.96 6.26
N GLY A 120 -22.03 2.96 7.13
CA GLY A 120 -23.15 3.36 7.98
C GLY A 120 -24.17 4.17 7.18
N ASN A 121 -25.45 3.83 7.36
CA ASN A 121 -26.59 4.60 6.85
C ASN A 121 -26.63 6.01 7.43
#